data_AF-A0A8C2RUZ5-F1
#
_entry.id   AF-A0A8C2RUZ5-F1
#
_cell.length_a   1.000
_cell.length_b   1.000
_cell.length_c   1.000
_cell.angle_alpha   90.00
_cell.angle_beta   90.00
_cell.angle_gamma   90.00
#
_symmetry.space_group_name_H-M   'P 1'
#
loop_
_entity.id
_entity.type
_entity.pdbx_description
1 polymer ?
#
loop_
_entity_poly.entity_id
_entity_poly.type
_entity_poly.pdbx_seq_one_letter_code
_entity_poly.pdbx_strand_id
1 'polypeptide(L)' 'MDTFWWRAAWGLCLVQLSLAQIDLNITCRYAGVFHVEKNGRYSISKTEAADLCKAFNSTLPTMAQMEAARSIGFETCR' A
#
# COMPACT_ATOMS: atom_id res chain seq x y z
N MET A 1 6.87 28.19 30.79
CA MET A 1 5.98 28.34 29.60
C MET A 1 6.28 27.30 28.52
N ASP A 2 7.44 26.67 28.55
CA ASP A 2 7.95 25.76 27.51
C ASP A 2 7.17 24.44 27.39
N THR A 3 6.69 23.90 28.52
CA THR A 3 5.97 22.61 28.55
C THR A 3 4.61 22.67 27.86
N PHE A 4 3.93 23.81 27.91
CA PHE A 4 2.62 24.01 27.29
C PHE A 4 2.75 24.09 25.76
N TRP A 5 3.69 24.90 25.26
CA TRP A 5 3.96 25.03 23.83
C TRP A 5 4.48 23.73 23.22
N TRP A 6 5.30 22.97 23.95
CA TRP A 6 5.73 21.63 23.53
C TRP A 6 4.53 20.68 23.38
N ARG A 7 3.65 20.59 24.38
CA ARG A 7 2.43 19.77 24.31
C ARG A 7 1.52 20.17 23.15
N ALA A 8 1.36 21.47 22.90
CA ALA A 8 0.58 21.97 21.78
C ALA A 8 1.20 21.57 20.43
N ALA A 9 2.52 21.68 20.27
CA ALA A 9 3.23 21.28 19.05
C ALA A 9 3.11 19.76 18.78
N TRP A 10 3.28 18.93 19.81
CA TRP A 10 3.09 17.48 19.69
C TRP A 10 1.64 17.11 19.38
N GLY A 11 0.68 17.77 20.04
CA GLY A 11 -0.74 17.58 19.76
C GLY A 11 -1.09 17.91 18.31
N LEU A 12 -0.60 19.05 17.79
CA LEU A 12 -0.84 19.46 16.41
C LEU A 12 -0.20 18.48 15.40
N CYS A 13 1.02 18.03 15.68
CA CYS A 13 1.73 17.05 14.84
C CYS A 13 0.99 15.70 14.77
N LEU A 14 0.55 15.19 15.91
CA LEU A 14 -0.21 13.94 15.98
C LEU A 14 -1.57 14.04 15.28
N VAL A 15 -2.25 15.19 15.37
CA VAL A 15 -3.49 15.43 14.63
C VAL A 15 -3.24 15.39 13.12
N GLN A 16 -2.19 16.05 12.63
CA GLN A 16 -1.83 16.01 11.20
C GLN A 16 -1.51 14.58 10.73
N LEU A 17 -0.80 13.79 11.53
CA LEU A 17 -0.52 12.38 11.24
C LEU A 17 -1.80 11.53 11.19
N SER A 18 -2.77 11.78 12.08
CA SER A 18 -4.05 11.06 12.09
C SER A 18 -4.92 11.34 10.87
N LEU A 19 -4.71 12.48 10.21
CA LEU A 19 -5.42 12.86 8.98
C LEU A 19 -4.73 12.37 7.70
N ALA A 20 -3.56 11.72 7.81
CA ALA A 20 -2.89 11.14 6.65
C ALA A 20 -3.72 9.97 6.10
N GLN A 21 -4.37 10.20 4.95
CA GLN A 21 -5.12 9.16 4.25
C GLN A 21 -4.22 8.40 3.27
N ILE A 22 -4.42 7.09 3.18
CA ILE A 22 -3.79 6.23 2.19
C ILE A 22 -4.89 5.59 1.37
N ASP A 23 -4.92 5.92 0.07
CA ASP A 23 -5.84 5.30 -0.87
C ASP A 23 -5.13 4.13 -1.55
N LEU A 24 -5.75 2.95 -1.50
CA LEU A 24 -5.25 1.74 -2.15
C LEU A 24 -6.23 1.33 -3.26
N ASN A 25 -5.80 1.47 -4.51
CA ASN A 25 -6.57 1.01 -5.66
C ASN A 25 -6.17 -0.45 -5.96
N ILE A 26 -7.15 -1.36 -5.90
CA ILE A 26 -6.93 -2.81 -5.99
C ILE A 26 -7.70 -3.36 -7.19
N THR A 27 -7.05 -4.19 -8.00
CA THR A 27 -7.70 -4.85 -9.14
C THR A 27 -8.44 -6.12 -8.75
N CYS A 28 -9.24 -6.66 -9.68
CA CYS A 28 -9.72 -8.03 -9.58
C CYS A 28 -8.56 -9.03 -9.43
N ARG A 29 -8.89 -10.21 -8.88
CA ARG A 29 -7.95 -11.31 -8.65
C ARG A 29 -7.97 -12.29 -9.81
N TYR A 30 -6.78 -12.66 -10.30
CA TYR A 30 -6.57 -13.63 -11.36
C TYR A 30 -5.63 -14.71 -10.83
N ALA A 31 -6.12 -15.94 -10.66
CA ALA A 31 -5.38 -17.04 -10.03
C ALA A 31 -4.79 -16.65 -8.65
N GLY A 32 -5.49 -15.75 -7.93
CA GLY A 32 -5.06 -15.20 -6.64
C GLY A 32 -4.17 -13.96 -6.72
N VAL A 33 -3.61 -13.62 -7.89
CA VAL A 33 -2.78 -12.42 -8.12
C VAL A 33 -3.66 -11.18 -8.32
N PHE A 34 -3.24 -10.06 -7.77
CA PHE A 34 -3.89 -8.75 -7.93
C PHE A 34 -2.84 -7.64 -7.91
N HIS A 35 -3.18 -6.50 -8.50
CA HIS A 35 -2.35 -5.30 -8.49
C HIS A 35 -2.86 -4.33 -7.40
N VAL A 36 -1.93 -3.64 -6.74
CA VAL A 36 -2.20 -2.60 -5.75
C VAL A 36 -1.42 -1.35 -6.11
N GLU A 37 -2.13 -0.23 -6.21
CA GLU A 37 -1.55 1.09 -6.39
C GLU A 37 -1.90 1.99 -5.21
N LYS A 38 -0.88 2.66 -4.66
CA LYS A 38 -1.02 3.59 -3.54
C LYS A 38 -1.11 5.02 -4.04
N ASN A 39 -2.13 5.76 -3.61
CA ASN A 39 -2.30 7.19 -3.86
C ASN A 39 -2.19 7.61 -5.34
N GLY A 40 -2.57 6.74 -6.28
CA GLY A 40 -2.53 7.05 -7.70
C GLY A 40 -1.13 7.22 -8.32
N ARG A 41 -0.06 6.75 -7.66
CA ARG A 41 1.34 7.01 -8.07
C ARG A 41 2.26 5.79 -7.85
N TYR A 42 3.45 5.84 -8.45
CA TYR A 42 4.56 4.95 -8.09
C TYR A 42 5.17 5.41 -6.75
N SER A 43 4.64 4.89 -5.66
CA SER A 43 5.01 5.33 -4.31
C SER A 43 5.17 4.19 -3.29
N ILE A 44 5.35 2.96 -3.76
CA ILE A 44 5.52 1.77 -2.91
C ILE A 44 6.96 1.29 -3.04
N SER A 45 7.70 1.27 -1.94
CA SER A 45 9.05 0.71 -1.90
C SER A 45 9.02 -0.83 -1.84
N LYS A 46 10.15 -1.49 -2.08
CA LYS A 46 10.24 -2.97 -2.02
C LYS A 46 9.84 -3.54 -0.66
N THR A 47 10.24 -2.90 0.43
CA THR A 47 9.89 -3.33 1.80
C THR A 47 8.42 -3.10 2.07
N GLU A 48 7.91 -1.92 1.71
CA GLU A 48 6.50 -1.59 1.86
C GLU A 48 5.59 -2.52 1.04
N ALA A 49 6.02 -2.95 -0.15
CA ALA A 49 5.27 -3.92 -0.96
C ALA A 49 5.06 -5.25 -0.22
N ALA A 50 6.08 -5.76 0.46
CA ALA A 50 5.97 -7.00 1.24
C ALA A 50 5.02 -6.84 2.43
N ASP A 51 5.12 -5.71 3.15
CA ASP A 51 4.23 -5.40 4.27
C ASP A 51 2.77 -5.21 3.82
N LEU A 52 2.54 -4.56 2.67
CA LEU A 52 1.21 -4.43 2.07
C LEU A 52 0.62 -5.78 1.68
N CYS A 53 1.39 -6.66 1.03
CA CYS A 53 0.92 -8.01 0.73
C CYS A 53 0.50 -8.75 2.01
N LYS A 54 1.33 -8.66 3.07
CA LYS A 54 1.03 -9.27 4.37
C LYS A 54 -0.24 -8.69 5.01
N ALA A 55 -0.47 -7.38 4.90
CA ALA A 55 -1.70 -6.75 5.38
C ALA A 55 -2.96 -7.28 4.67
N PHE A 56 -2.83 -7.73 3.42
CA PHE A 56 -3.87 -8.44 2.67
C PHE A 56 -3.90 -9.96 2.91
N ASN A 57 -3.20 -10.48 3.93
CA ASN A 57 -2.99 -11.92 4.14
C ASN A 57 -2.53 -12.63 2.86
N SER A 58 -1.69 -11.96 2.08
CA SER A 58 -1.18 -12.39 0.77
C SER A 58 0.35 -12.30 0.76
N THR A 59 0.98 -12.73 -0.33
CA THR A 59 2.44 -12.66 -0.52
C THR A 59 2.78 -11.98 -1.84
N LEU A 60 4.03 -11.51 -1.98
CA LEU A 60 4.53 -11.12 -3.29
C LEU A 60 4.47 -12.33 -4.25
N PRO A 61 3.92 -12.18 -5.46
CA PRO A 61 3.76 -13.29 -6.38
C PRO A 61 5.12 -13.79 -6.87
N THR A 62 5.24 -15.11 -7.03
CA THR A 62 6.35 -15.69 -7.79
C THR A 62 6.14 -15.46 -9.29
N MET A 63 7.20 -15.59 -10.09
CA MET A 63 7.08 -15.48 -11.55
C MET A 63 6.10 -16.49 -12.14
N ALA A 64 6.10 -17.73 -11.64
CA ALA A 64 5.17 -18.76 -12.09
C ALA A 64 3.70 -18.41 -11.78
N GLN A 65 3.42 -17.80 -10.62
CA GLN A 65 2.08 -17.31 -10.28
C GLN A 65 1.66 -16.15 -11.17
N MET A 66 2.59 -15.25 -11.50
CA MET A 66 2.32 -14.12 -12.40
C MET A 66 2.02 -14.61 -13.83
N GLU A 67 2.75 -15.60 -14.33
CA GLU A 67 2.51 -16.22 -15.64
C GLU A 67 1.15 -16.94 -15.68
N ALA A 68 0.79 -17.65 -14.60
CA ALA A 68 -0.52 -18.30 -14.47
C ALA A 68 -1.67 -17.28 -14.40
N ALA A 69 -1.47 -16.12 -13.78
CA ALA A 69 -2.45 -15.04 -13.79
C ALA A 69 -2.57 -14.40 -15.18
N ARG A 70 -1.44 -14.17 -15.86
CA ARG A 70 -1.40 -13.61 -17.22
C ARG A 70 -2.11 -14.51 -18.23
N SER A 71 -1.96 -15.83 -18.12
CA SER A 71 -2.58 -16.78 -19.05
C SER A 71 -4.11 -16.77 -18.99
N ILE A 72 -4.70 -16.27 -17.91
CA ILE A 72 -6.15 -16.11 -17.74
C ILE A 72 -6.61 -14.64 -17.84
N GLY A 73 -5.78 -13.76 -18.39
CA GLY A 73 -6.15 -12.38 -18.73
C GLY A 73 -5.69 -11.30 -17.76
N PHE A 74 -4.79 -11.60 -16.81
CA PHE A 74 -4.20 -10.54 -15.97
C PHE A 74 -3.18 -9.71 -16.76
N GLU A 75 -3.49 -8.43 -16.95
CA GLU A 75 -2.56 -7.43 -17.48
C GLU A 75 -2.79 -6.07 -16.80
N THR A 76 -1.71 -5.31 -16.63
CA THR A 76 -1.76 -3.92 -16.15
C THR A 76 -0.74 -3.08 -16.89
N CYS A 77 -1.00 -1.78 -17.04
CA CYS A 77 -0.07 -0.81 -17.62
C CYS A 77 0.54 0.07 -16.52
N ARG A 78 1.18 -0.58 -15.55
CA ARG A 78 1.85 0.02 -14.39
C ARG A 78 3.26 -0.55 -14.29
#